data_AF-A0A660VW89-F1
#
_entry.id   AF-A0A660VW89-F1
#
_cell.length_a   1.000
_cell.length_b   1.000
_cell.length_c   1.000
_cell.angle_alpha   90.00
_cell.angle_beta   90.00
_cell.angle_gamma   90.00
#
_symmetry.space_group_name_H-M   'P 1'
#
loop_
_entity.id
_entity.type
_entity.pdbx_description
1 polymer ?
#
loop_
_entity_poly.entity_id
_entity_poly.type
_entity_poly.pdbx_seq_one_letter_code
_entity_poly.pdbx_strand_id
1 'polypeptide(L)'
;MSSGPATWPTTPWPPPCRRSWTPSRNSRTRGRLSWPRCCSCWTCTPRVPSRRWERRCRPAGRRPHRTSRRPNPTSGRVPRSTVRSPAMSDVLLFAILPYLAMGIFFIMTIQRYRQRTFTYSSLSSQFLENKKHFWGSVPFHYGILFVLMLHLAGLFIPDVILSWNAEPMRLFVTEATGLAMAVITLVGLVNIVLRRVQVTTARTVTTTSDWIVYALLAVQVITGIGVALFHGWGSSWFATSLSPWLWSLLRLEPELGGVAALPWLVKAHIVNAWLVIGFFPFTRLVHVLVVPNPYLWRRTQVVVWNYDRKTIRSK
;
A
#
# COMPACT_ATOMS: atom_id res chain seq x y z
N MET A 1 27.50 49.24 -11.21
CA MET A 1 27.08 48.32 -10.12
C MET A 1 27.23 46.91 -10.64
N SER A 2 28.31 46.21 -10.28
CA SER A 2 28.56 44.81 -10.65
C SER A 2 28.08 43.91 -9.51
N SER A 3 27.33 42.86 -9.85
CA SER A 3 26.94 41.79 -8.93
C SER A 3 27.66 40.51 -9.37
N GLY A 4 28.59 40.03 -8.53
CA GLY A 4 29.32 38.78 -8.73
C GLY A 4 28.50 37.54 -8.35
N PRO A 5 28.96 36.33 -8.70
CA PRO A 5 28.24 35.09 -8.43
C PRO A 5 28.50 34.56 -7.01
N ALA A 6 27.46 33.96 -6.41
CA ALA A 6 27.50 33.35 -5.09
C ALA A 6 28.19 31.96 -5.13
N THR A 7 29.16 31.75 -4.25
CA THR A 7 29.82 30.46 -4.01
C THR A 7 29.17 29.73 -2.83
N TRP A 8 28.89 28.44 -2.99
CA TRP A 8 28.41 27.56 -1.92
C TRP A 8 29.59 26.89 -1.20
N PRO A 9 29.58 26.75 0.15
CA PRO A 9 30.63 26.05 0.87
C PRO A 9 30.42 24.53 0.81
N THR A 10 31.41 23.80 0.29
CA THR A 10 31.50 22.34 0.37
C THR A 10 32.11 21.92 1.71
N THR A 11 31.31 21.33 2.59
CA THR A 11 31.82 20.58 3.74
C THR A 11 31.71 19.08 3.43
N PRO A 12 32.78 18.27 3.65
CA PRO A 12 32.71 16.84 3.39
C PRO A 12 32.02 16.10 4.55
N TRP A 13 31.16 15.15 4.20
CA TRP A 13 30.51 14.21 5.12
C TRP A 13 31.54 13.28 5.78
N PRO A 14 31.35 12.88 7.06
CA PRO A 14 32.24 11.91 7.70
C PRO A 14 32.02 10.50 7.12
N PRO A 15 33.06 9.65 7.07
CA PRO A 15 32.93 8.31 6.52
C PRO A 15 32.17 7.35 7.46
N PRO A 16 31.49 6.32 6.93
CA PRO A 16 30.75 5.36 7.73
C PRO A 16 31.69 4.41 8.50
N CYS A 17 31.33 4.10 9.74
CA CYS A 17 32.01 3.12 10.58
C CYS A 17 31.92 1.71 9.99
N ARG A 18 33.03 1.20 9.44
CA ARG A 18 33.18 -0.21 9.05
C ARG A 18 33.34 -1.06 10.30
N ARG A 19 32.38 -1.95 10.60
CA ARG A 19 32.57 -3.03 11.57
C ARG A 19 33.27 -4.19 10.86
N SER A 20 34.57 -4.38 11.11
CA SER A 20 35.25 -5.63 10.77
C SER A 20 34.98 -6.67 11.88
N TRP A 21 34.40 -7.80 11.48
CA TRP A 21 34.31 -8.99 12.31
C TRP A 21 35.53 -9.85 12.04
N THR A 22 36.35 -10.13 13.05
CA THR A 22 37.31 -11.23 13.03
C THR A 22 36.92 -12.22 14.13
N PRO A 23 36.77 -13.52 13.81
CA PRO A 23 36.55 -14.53 14.83
C PRO A 23 37.91 -14.98 15.39
N SER A 24 38.14 -14.86 16.69
CA SER A 24 39.22 -15.59 17.37
C SER A 24 38.64 -16.73 18.19
N ARG A 25 39.25 -17.90 18.06
CA ARG A 25 38.86 -19.17 18.66
C ARG A 25 39.80 -19.48 19.83
N ASN A 26 39.23 -20.03 20.90
CA ASN A 26 39.87 -20.69 22.07
C ASN A 26 40.49 -19.77 23.13
N SER A 27 40.41 -20.04 24.45
CA SER A 27 40.11 -21.28 25.19
C SER A 27 39.57 -20.98 26.61
N ARG A 28 38.85 -21.94 27.21
CA ARG A 28 38.65 -22.20 28.67
C ARG A 28 38.72 -21.00 29.64
N THR A 29 37.57 -20.62 30.21
CA THR A 29 37.33 -20.54 31.68
C THR A 29 35.87 -20.18 31.99
N ARG A 30 35.33 -20.79 33.05
CA ARG A 30 34.01 -20.51 33.63
C ARG A 30 33.95 -19.09 34.23
N GLY A 31 32.81 -18.41 34.09
CA GLY A 31 32.35 -17.44 35.11
C GLY A 31 31.94 -16.04 34.61
N ARG A 32 30.64 -15.73 34.79
CA ARG A 32 29.97 -14.41 34.91
C ARG A 32 30.04 -13.43 33.74
N LEU A 33 28.85 -13.14 33.18
CA LEU A 33 28.57 -11.96 32.36
C LEU A 33 28.70 -10.68 33.21
N SER A 34 29.62 -9.80 32.81
CA SER A 34 29.64 -8.40 33.22
C SER A 34 29.70 -7.50 31.99
N TRP A 35 28.76 -6.57 31.89
CA TRP A 35 28.66 -5.55 30.85
C TRP A 35 29.89 -4.61 30.84
N PRO A 36 30.48 -4.25 29.69
CA PRO A 36 31.53 -3.24 29.66
C PRO A 36 30.93 -1.84 29.86
N ARG A 37 31.46 -1.15 30.87
CA ARG A 37 31.25 0.28 31.11
C ARG A 37 31.94 1.10 30.01
N CYS A 38 31.31 2.22 29.63
CA CYS A 38 31.89 3.24 28.77
C CYS A 38 33.28 3.69 29.27
N CYS A 39 34.31 3.47 28.47
CA CYS A 39 35.57 4.19 28.58
C CYS A 39 35.57 5.32 27.54
N SER A 40 35.60 6.54 28.07
CA SER A 40 35.88 7.81 27.42
C SER A 40 37.16 7.76 26.58
N CYS A 41 37.05 8.09 25.29
CA CYS A 41 38.17 8.33 24.38
C CYS A 41 39.02 9.52 24.87
N TRP A 42 40.23 9.23 25.34
CA TRP A 42 41.35 10.16 25.30
C TRP A 42 42.15 9.87 24.04
N THR A 43 42.35 10.88 23.20
CA THR A 43 43.22 10.83 22.03
C THR A 43 44.68 10.81 22.50
N CYS A 44 45.41 9.74 22.17
CA CYS A 44 46.86 9.68 22.29
C CYS A 44 47.51 10.29 21.04
N THR A 45 48.33 11.31 21.22
CA THR A 45 49.31 11.79 20.22
C THR A 45 50.74 11.49 20.71
N PRO A 46 51.71 11.28 19.80
CA PRO A 46 52.98 10.62 20.13
C PRO A 46 54.05 11.57 20.70
N ARG A 47 54.98 10.94 21.44
CA ARG A 47 56.15 11.50 22.12
C ARG A 47 57.14 12.22 21.19
N VAL A 48 57.71 13.32 21.69
CA VAL A 48 59.09 13.77 21.44
C VAL A 48 59.73 14.09 22.80
N PRO A 49 61.00 13.73 23.08
CA PRO A 49 61.57 13.84 24.41
C PRO A 49 62.37 15.14 24.59
N SER A 50 62.22 15.78 25.75
CA SER A 50 63.32 16.26 26.61
C SER A 50 62.85 17.39 27.53
N ARG A 51 63.54 17.48 28.68
CA ARG A 51 63.52 18.56 29.68
C ARG A 51 62.49 18.40 30.81
N ARG A 52 63.00 17.68 31.83
CA ARG A 52 62.75 17.83 33.27
C ARG A 52 62.30 19.25 33.63
N TRP A 53 61.05 19.37 34.07
CA TRP A 53 60.55 20.52 34.83
C TRP A 53 59.63 19.99 35.93
N GLU A 54 60.11 20.07 37.17
CA GLU A 54 59.28 19.94 38.36
C GLU A 54 58.17 20.99 38.31
N ARG A 55 56.92 20.55 38.35
CA ARG A 55 55.78 21.43 38.61
C ARG A 55 55.08 20.95 39.87
N ARG A 56 55.33 21.68 40.97
CA ARG A 56 54.47 21.71 42.16
C ARG A 56 53.04 22.03 41.73
N CYS A 57 52.11 21.11 41.98
CA CYS A 57 50.69 21.40 41.95
C CYS A 57 50.28 22.11 43.25
N ARG A 58 49.82 23.37 43.15
CA ARG A 58 49.04 24.03 44.22
C ARG A 58 47.55 23.74 43.98
N PRO A 59 46.75 23.45 45.02
CA PRO A 59 45.32 23.22 44.85
C PRO A 59 44.60 24.53 44.52
N ALA A 60 43.76 24.50 43.47
CA ALA A 60 42.91 25.61 43.07
C ALA A 60 41.79 25.83 44.10
N GLY A 61 41.58 27.08 44.50
CA GLY A 61 40.55 27.49 45.44
C GLY A 61 39.14 27.16 44.99
N ARG A 62 38.32 26.67 45.93
CA ARG A 62 36.89 26.43 45.75
C ARG A 62 36.16 27.76 45.57
N ARG A 63 35.51 27.97 44.43
CA ARG A 63 34.45 28.98 44.27
C ARG A 63 33.14 28.42 44.84
N PRO A 64 32.34 29.22 45.59
CA PRO A 64 31.07 28.74 46.11
C PRO A 64 30.04 28.60 44.97
N HIS A 65 29.37 27.45 44.92
CA HIS A 65 28.26 27.18 44.02
C HIS A 65 27.08 28.09 44.36
N ARG A 66 26.75 29.00 43.45
CA ARG A 66 25.49 29.76 43.46
C ARG A 66 24.36 28.78 43.14
N THR A 67 23.58 28.39 44.15
CA THR A 67 22.37 27.58 43.99
C THR A 67 21.32 28.40 43.24
N SER A 68 21.18 28.19 41.93
CA SER A 68 19.98 28.62 41.22
C SER A 68 18.82 27.75 41.68
N ARG A 69 17.82 28.38 42.30
CA ARG A 69 16.54 27.77 42.65
C ARG A 69 15.95 27.14 41.38
N ARG A 70 15.74 25.82 41.39
CA ARG A 70 14.90 25.15 40.39
C ARG A 70 13.47 25.69 40.54
N PRO A 71 12.80 26.15 39.47
CA PRO A 71 11.39 26.46 39.57
C PRO A 71 10.61 25.18 39.86
N ASN A 72 9.65 25.31 40.77
CA ASN A 72 8.70 24.28 41.19
C ASN A 72 7.99 23.71 39.95
N PRO A 73 7.85 22.39 39.75
CA PRO A 73 7.00 21.85 38.70
C PRO A 73 5.55 22.10 39.09
N THR A 74 5.05 23.30 38.84
CA THR A 74 3.61 23.53 38.77
C THR A 74 3.07 22.58 37.72
N SER A 75 1.99 21.88 38.10
CA SER A 75 1.25 20.93 37.27
C SER A 75 0.81 21.61 35.98
N GLY A 76 1.69 21.60 34.98
CA GLY A 76 1.38 21.93 33.61
C GLY A 76 0.42 20.86 33.12
N ARG A 77 -0.88 21.15 33.22
CA ARG A 77 -1.94 20.36 32.60
C ARG A 77 -1.64 20.40 31.10
N VAL A 78 -0.98 19.37 30.58
CA VAL A 78 -0.77 19.19 29.14
C VAL A 78 -2.15 19.37 28.50
N PRO A 79 -2.34 20.32 27.59
CA PRO A 79 -3.63 20.47 26.94
C PRO A 79 -3.94 19.14 26.28
N ARG A 80 -4.99 18.48 26.78
CA ARG A 80 -5.52 17.24 26.21
C ARG A 80 -5.75 17.56 24.75
N SER A 81 -4.96 16.97 23.85
CA SER A 81 -5.23 17.07 22.42
C SER A 81 -6.69 16.68 22.26
N THR A 82 -7.51 17.63 21.81
CA THR A 82 -8.90 17.38 21.48
C THR A 82 -8.85 16.42 20.31
N VAL A 83 -8.87 15.12 20.59
CA VAL A 83 -9.11 14.09 19.60
C VAL A 83 -10.49 14.43 19.06
N ARG A 84 -10.51 15.09 17.90
CA ARG A 84 -11.73 15.50 17.25
C ARG A 84 -12.47 14.21 16.94
N SER A 85 -13.60 14.00 17.59
CA SER A 85 -14.44 12.84 17.30
C SER A 85 -14.74 12.84 15.80
N PRO A 86 -14.61 11.69 15.11
CA PRO A 86 -14.87 11.62 13.68
C PRO A 86 -16.28 12.13 13.39
N ALA A 87 -16.44 12.86 12.29
CA ALA A 87 -17.76 13.36 11.91
C ALA A 87 -18.70 12.16 11.70
N MET A 88 -20.01 12.34 11.95
CA MET A 88 -20.99 11.26 11.75
C MET A 88 -20.94 10.70 10.32
N SER A 89 -20.64 11.54 9.33
CA SER A 89 -20.43 11.14 7.93
C SER A 89 -19.23 10.21 7.74
N ASP A 90 -18.13 10.42 8.49
CA ASP A 90 -16.95 9.57 8.40
C ASP A 90 -17.25 8.16 8.95
N VAL A 91 -18.06 8.07 10.02
CA VAL A 91 -18.51 6.78 10.56
C VAL A 91 -19.37 6.03 9.54
N LEU A 92 -20.33 6.70 8.91
CA LEU A 92 -21.19 6.09 7.92
C LEU A 92 -20.39 5.57 6.71
N LEU A 93 -19.48 6.38 6.18
CA LEU A 93 -18.75 6.08 4.94
C LEU A 93 -17.55 5.14 5.14
N PHE A 94 -16.88 5.19 6.29
CA PHE A 94 -15.61 4.48 6.52
C PHE A 94 -15.67 3.42 7.64
N ALA A 95 -16.79 3.28 8.34
CA ALA A 95 -17.04 2.11 9.19
C ALA A 95 -18.21 1.29 8.65
N ILE A 96 -19.39 1.90 8.47
CA ILE A 96 -20.63 1.16 8.15
C ILE A 96 -20.65 0.66 6.70
N LEU A 97 -20.39 1.55 5.74
CA LEU A 97 -20.42 1.22 4.31
C LEU A 97 -19.52 0.03 3.93
N PRO A 98 -18.26 -0.07 4.40
CA PRO A 98 -17.43 -1.24 4.17
C PRO A 98 -18.09 -2.56 4.59
N TYR A 99 -18.65 -2.64 5.80
CA TYR A 99 -19.31 -3.86 6.28
C TYR A 99 -20.55 -4.21 5.45
N LEU A 100 -21.36 -3.21 5.09
CA LEU A 100 -22.53 -3.41 4.25
C LEU A 100 -22.12 -3.94 2.87
N ALA A 101 -21.13 -3.31 2.23
CA ALA A 101 -20.61 -3.72 0.93
C ALA A 101 -20.05 -5.15 0.98
N MET A 102 -19.29 -5.49 2.01
CA MET A 102 -18.71 -6.84 2.19
C MET A 102 -19.80 -7.89 2.42
N GLY A 103 -20.79 -7.57 3.27
CA GLY A 103 -21.93 -8.45 3.55
C GLY A 103 -22.73 -8.75 2.28
N ILE A 104 -23.09 -7.70 1.52
CA ILE A 104 -23.77 -7.85 0.23
C ILE A 104 -22.90 -8.67 -0.74
N PHE A 105 -21.62 -8.33 -0.87
CA PHE A 105 -20.68 -9.00 -1.76
C PHE A 105 -20.66 -10.52 -1.49
N PHE A 106 -20.41 -10.94 -0.25
CA PHE A 106 -20.29 -12.38 0.05
C PHE A 106 -21.62 -13.11 -0.06
N ILE A 107 -22.68 -12.59 0.56
CA ILE A 107 -23.99 -13.27 0.60
C ILE A 107 -24.53 -13.43 -0.83
N MET A 108 -24.56 -12.34 -1.60
CA MET A 108 -25.16 -12.35 -2.94
C MET A 108 -24.30 -13.09 -3.95
N THR A 109 -22.97 -13.04 -3.83
CA THR A 109 -22.08 -13.83 -4.69
C THR A 109 -22.29 -15.33 -4.48
N ILE A 110 -22.32 -15.78 -3.22
CA ILE A 110 -22.53 -17.20 -2.89
C ILE A 110 -23.92 -17.64 -3.35
N GLN A 111 -24.95 -16.84 -3.06
CA GLN A 111 -26.32 -17.13 -3.49
C GLN A 111 -26.41 -17.24 -5.01
N ARG A 112 -25.89 -16.26 -5.75
CA ARG A 112 -25.91 -16.27 -7.22
C ARG A 112 -25.15 -17.45 -7.80
N TYR A 113 -23.99 -17.79 -7.23
CA TYR A 113 -23.21 -18.94 -7.67
C TYR A 113 -23.96 -20.26 -7.46
N ARG A 114 -24.63 -20.43 -6.31
CA ARG A 114 -25.35 -21.68 -6.00
C ARG A 114 -26.69 -21.82 -6.72
N GLN A 115 -27.43 -20.73 -6.86
CA GLN A 115 -28.81 -20.76 -7.37
C GLN A 115 -28.91 -20.42 -8.87
N ARG A 116 -27.93 -19.69 -9.43
CA ARG A 116 -27.98 -19.16 -10.80
C ARG A 116 -26.63 -19.32 -11.52
N THR A 117 -26.07 -20.53 -11.46
CA THR A 117 -24.75 -20.90 -12.02
C THR A 117 -24.54 -20.41 -13.45
N PHE A 118 -25.55 -20.55 -14.34
CA PHE A 118 -25.45 -20.13 -15.74
C PHE A 118 -25.26 -18.61 -15.94
N THR A 119 -25.60 -17.80 -14.95
CA THR A 119 -25.40 -16.34 -14.99
C THR A 119 -23.97 -15.92 -14.61
N TYR A 120 -23.14 -16.87 -14.16
CA TYR A 120 -21.79 -16.64 -13.67
C TYR A 120 -20.79 -16.73 -14.83
N SER A 121 -20.78 -15.70 -15.69
CA SER A 121 -20.00 -15.67 -16.93
C SER A 121 -19.44 -14.28 -17.21
N SER A 122 -18.40 -14.21 -18.04
CA SER A 122 -17.84 -12.95 -18.54
C SER A 122 -18.77 -12.23 -19.52
N LEU A 123 -19.82 -12.90 -20.04
CA LEU A 123 -20.79 -12.34 -21.00
C LEU A 123 -20.07 -11.63 -22.16
N SER A 124 -19.18 -12.35 -22.84
CA SER A 124 -18.38 -11.81 -23.94
C SER A 124 -19.28 -11.41 -25.11
N SER A 125 -19.06 -10.20 -25.64
CA SER A 125 -19.66 -9.73 -26.89
C SER A 125 -18.66 -9.70 -28.05
N GLN A 126 -17.51 -10.36 -27.90
CA GLN A 126 -16.44 -10.40 -28.89
C GLN A 126 -16.89 -11.02 -30.22
N PHE A 127 -17.76 -12.04 -30.17
CA PHE A 127 -18.30 -12.70 -31.37
C PHE A 127 -19.09 -11.74 -32.26
N LEU A 128 -19.81 -10.76 -31.66
CA LEU A 128 -20.62 -9.79 -32.40
C LEU A 128 -19.77 -8.73 -33.12
N GLU A 129 -18.62 -8.39 -32.53
CA GLU A 129 -17.66 -7.44 -33.10
C GLU A 129 -16.32 -7.63 -32.38
N ASN A 130 -15.27 -8.00 -33.11
CA ASN A 130 -13.96 -8.33 -32.53
C ASN A 130 -12.90 -7.23 -32.71
N LYS A 131 -12.93 -6.50 -33.83
CA LYS A 131 -11.86 -5.57 -34.23
C LYS A 131 -11.68 -4.44 -33.21
N LYS A 132 -12.77 -3.77 -32.82
CA LYS A 132 -12.75 -2.73 -31.78
C LYS A 132 -12.69 -3.34 -30.37
N HIS A 133 -13.28 -4.52 -30.18
CA HIS A 133 -13.27 -5.19 -28.87
C HIS A 133 -11.85 -5.45 -28.34
N PHE A 134 -10.92 -5.89 -29.20
CA PHE A 134 -9.54 -6.13 -28.82
C PHE A 134 -8.87 -4.89 -28.21
N TRP A 135 -8.95 -3.75 -28.91
CA TRP A 135 -8.36 -2.47 -28.49
C TRP A 135 -9.03 -1.81 -27.28
N GLY A 136 -10.20 -2.28 -26.86
CA GLY A 136 -10.80 -1.90 -25.58
C GLY A 136 -10.44 -2.88 -24.47
N SER A 137 -10.71 -4.16 -24.71
CA SER A 137 -10.61 -5.23 -23.71
C SER A 137 -9.18 -5.45 -23.23
N VAL A 138 -8.21 -5.52 -24.14
CA VAL A 138 -6.81 -5.80 -23.79
C VAL A 138 -6.21 -4.70 -22.89
N PRO A 139 -6.14 -3.42 -23.32
CA PRO A 139 -5.58 -2.38 -22.46
C PRO A 139 -6.34 -2.21 -21.15
N PHE A 140 -7.68 -2.33 -21.17
CA PHE A 140 -8.47 -2.28 -19.94
C PHE A 140 -8.04 -3.36 -18.94
N HIS A 141 -7.97 -4.63 -19.36
CA HIS A 141 -7.66 -5.73 -18.44
C HIS A 141 -6.20 -5.71 -17.97
N TYR A 142 -5.22 -5.46 -18.85
CA TYR A 142 -3.83 -5.37 -18.43
C TYR A 142 -3.60 -4.20 -17.46
N GLY A 143 -4.20 -3.04 -17.74
CA GLY A 143 -4.11 -1.89 -16.85
C GLY A 143 -4.78 -2.15 -15.50
N ILE A 144 -6.05 -2.58 -15.48
CA ILE A 144 -6.80 -2.72 -14.22
C ILE A 144 -6.22 -3.84 -13.35
N LEU A 145 -5.74 -4.93 -13.96
CA LEU A 145 -5.11 -6.02 -13.21
C LEU A 145 -3.82 -5.53 -12.55
N PHE A 146 -2.98 -4.79 -13.28
CA PHE A 146 -1.75 -4.24 -12.70
C PHE A 146 -2.05 -3.26 -11.55
N VAL A 147 -2.96 -2.30 -11.77
CA VAL A 147 -3.34 -1.33 -10.73
C VAL A 147 -3.93 -2.03 -9.52
N LEU A 148 -4.80 -3.02 -9.73
CA LEU A 148 -5.37 -3.81 -8.64
C LEU A 148 -4.28 -4.56 -7.87
N MET A 149 -3.33 -5.21 -8.57
CA MET A 149 -2.22 -5.89 -7.91
C MET A 149 -1.37 -4.93 -7.08
N LEU A 150 -1.12 -3.71 -7.55
CA LEU A 150 -0.40 -2.70 -6.79
C LEU A 150 -1.14 -2.30 -5.51
N HIS A 151 -2.47 -2.17 -5.56
CA HIS A 151 -3.29 -1.92 -4.36
C HIS A 151 -3.25 -3.10 -3.39
N LEU A 152 -3.37 -4.33 -3.89
CA LEU A 152 -3.31 -5.53 -3.06
C LEU A 152 -1.93 -5.70 -2.41
N ALA A 153 -0.85 -5.38 -3.13
CA ALA A 153 0.50 -5.37 -2.57
C ALA A 153 0.62 -4.31 -1.45
N GLY A 154 0.09 -3.10 -1.66
CA GLY A 154 0.00 -2.08 -0.61
C GLY A 154 -0.73 -2.58 0.65
N LEU A 155 -1.82 -3.32 0.48
CA LEU A 155 -2.66 -3.80 1.58
C LEU A 155 -2.04 -4.98 2.35
N PHE A 156 -1.55 -5.99 1.63
CA PHE A 156 -1.12 -7.25 2.23
C PHE A 156 0.35 -7.27 2.67
N ILE A 157 1.21 -6.46 2.04
CA ILE A 157 2.64 -6.39 2.35
C ILE A 157 3.13 -4.93 2.51
N PRO A 158 2.50 -4.13 3.39
CA PRO A 158 2.80 -2.70 3.52
C PRO A 158 4.27 -2.42 3.88
N ASP A 159 4.88 -3.21 4.77
CA ASP A 159 6.28 -3.03 5.17
C ASP A 159 7.26 -3.25 4.01
N VAL A 160 6.95 -4.20 3.12
CA VAL A 160 7.74 -4.45 1.92
C VAL A 160 7.66 -3.26 0.98
N ILE A 161 6.46 -2.71 0.76
CA ILE A 161 6.26 -1.50 -0.05
C ILE A 161 7.01 -0.32 0.54
N LEU A 162 6.97 -0.10 1.86
CA LEU A 162 7.68 1.00 2.50
C LEU A 162 9.20 0.84 2.39
N SER A 163 9.73 -0.38 2.58
CA SER A 163 11.15 -0.67 2.36
C SER A 163 11.56 -0.54 0.89
N TRP A 164 10.63 -0.81 -0.03
CA TRP A 164 10.85 -0.63 -1.46
C TRP A 164 10.95 0.85 -1.82
N ASN A 165 10.02 1.64 -1.30
CA ASN A 165 9.90 3.06 -1.52
C ASN A 165 10.93 3.91 -0.77
N ALA A 166 11.70 3.33 0.15
CA ALA A 166 12.79 4.03 0.84
C ALA A 166 13.87 4.54 -0.11
N GLU A 167 14.04 3.86 -1.25
CA GLU A 167 14.90 4.33 -2.34
C GLU A 167 14.06 5.19 -3.31
N PRO A 168 14.39 6.50 -3.50
CA PRO A 168 13.56 7.40 -4.28
C PRO A 168 13.27 6.92 -5.70
N MET A 169 14.27 6.34 -6.39
CA MET A 169 14.08 5.86 -7.76
C MET A 169 13.06 4.71 -7.84
N ARG A 170 13.05 3.82 -6.84
CA ARG A 170 12.10 2.70 -6.76
C ARG A 170 10.68 3.19 -6.47
N LEU A 171 10.54 4.21 -5.63
CA LEU A 171 9.28 4.90 -5.40
C LEU A 171 8.76 5.56 -6.68
N PHE A 172 9.59 6.33 -7.39
CA PHE A 172 9.21 6.96 -8.67
C PHE A 172 8.75 5.94 -9.71
N VAL A 173 9.47 4.83 -9.87
CA VAL A 173 9.07 3.75 -10.78
C VAL A 173 7.69 3.20 -10.38
N THR A 174 7.44 2.99 -9.09
CA THR A 174 6.16 2.47 -8.59
C THR A 174 5.00 3.43 -8.88
N GLU A 175 5.17 4.72 -8.57
CA GLU A 175 4.14 5.75 -8.81
C GLU A 175 3.90 5.95 -10.31
N ALA A 176 4.96 6.07 -11.11
CA ALA A 176 4.85 6.32 -12.55
C ALA A 176 4.24 5.12 -13.29
N THR A 177 4.62 3.88 -12.95
CA THR A 177 4.03 2.69 -13.55
C THR A 177 2.58 2.50 -13.14
N GLY A 178 2.24 2.75 -11.86
CA GLY A 178 0.86 2.74 -11.39
C GLY A 178 -0.02 3.74 -12.14
N LEU A 179 0.45 4.98 -12.30
CA LEU A 179 -0.24 6.02 -13.05
C LEU A 179 -0.38 5.65 -14.53
N ALA A 180 0.70 5.19 -15.18
CA ALA A 180 0.66 4.77 -16.58
C ALA A 180 -0.37 3.65 -16.82
N MET A 181 -0.41 2.64 -15.94
CA MET A 181 -1.37 1.54 -16.06
C MET A 181 -2.81 1.99 -15.76
N ALA A 182 -3.00 2.96 -14.86
CA ALA A 182 -4.31 3.57 -14.64
C ALA A 182 -4.80 4.34 -15.88
N VAL A 183 -3.91 5.08 -16.56
CA VAL A 183 -4.24 5.75 -17.83
C VAL A 183 -4.56 4.74 -18.92
N ILE A 184 -3.79 3.67 -19.07
CA ILE A 184 -4.07 2.58 -20.02
C ILE A 184 -5.43 1.94 -19.72
N THR A 185 -5.77 1.75 -18.44
CA THR A 185 -7.08 1.26 -18.01
C THR A 185 -8.20 2.19 -18.48
N LEU A 186 -8.04 3.51 -18.28
CA LEU A 186 -9.03 4.50 -18.68
C LEU A 186 -9.23 4.50 -20.20
N VAL A 187 -8.15 4.48 -20.98
CA VAL A 187 -8.22 4.40 -22.44
C VAL A 187 -8.96 3.14 -22.89
N GLY A 188 -8.65 1.99 -22.30
CA GLY A 188 -9.36 0.74 -22.58
C GLY A 188 -10.84 0.81 -22.22
N LEU A 189 -11.19 1.40 -21.08
CA LEU A 189 -12.57 1.57 -20.65
C LEU A 189 -13.35 2.51 -21.58
N VAL A 190 -12.75 3.63 -21.99
CA VAL A 190 -13.33 4.56 -22.97
C VAL A 190 -13.60 3.82 -24.29
N ASN A 191 -12.65 3.03 -24.78
CA ASN A 191 -12.85 2.23 -26.00
C ASN A 191 -13.98 1.19 -25.86
N ILE A 192 -14.10 0.53 -24.69
CA ILE A 192 -15.21 -0.38 -24.41
C ILE A 192 -16.55 0.35 -24.47
N VAL A 193 -16.66 1.52 -23.84
CA VAL A 193 -17.87 2.35 -23.82
C VAL A 193 -18.21 2.85 -25.22
N LEU A 194 -17.24 3.43 -25.94
CA LEU A 194 -17.42 3.92 -27.31
C LEU A 194 -17.91 2.82 -28.24
N ARG A 195 -17.33 1.62 -28.15
CA ARG A 195 -17.78 0.46 -28.93
C ARG A 195 -19.25 0.13 -28.65
N ARG A 196 -19.69 0.15 -27.39
CA ARG A 196 -21.08 -0.17 -27.02
C ARG A 196 -22.08 0.92 -27.41
N VAL A 197 -21.64 2.15 -27.60
CA VAL A 197 -22.48 3.22 -28.13
C VAL A 197 -22.56 3.15 -29.66
N GLN A 198 -21.44 2.92 -30.33
CA GLN A 198 -21.31 3.01 -31.80
C GLN A 198 -21.74 1.74 -32.55
N VAL A 199 -21.56 0.56 -31.96
CA VAL A 199 -21.86 -0.71 -32.63
C VAL A 199 -23.24 -1.20 -32.19
N THR A 200 -24.21 -1.19 -33.11
CA THR A 200 -25.62 -1.53 -32.84
C THR A 200 -25.77 -2.92 -32.22
N THR A 201 -25.08 -3.94 -32.75
CA THR A 201 -25.12 -5.32 -32.23
C THR A 201 -24.56 -5.42 -30.81
N ALA A 202 -23.53 -4.65 -30.46
CA ALA A 202 -23.00 -4.62 -29.10
C ALA A 202 -23.95 -3.86 -28.16
N ARG A 203 -24.59 -2.80 -28.65
CA ARG A 203 -25.54 -1.98 -27.87
C ARG A 203 -26.79 -2.76 -27.49
N THR A 204 -27.36 -3.53 -28.41
CA THR A 204 -28.61 -4.28 -28.19
C THR A 204 -28.48 -5.35 -27.10
N VAL A 205 -27.29 -5.91 -26.91
CA VAL A 205 -27.01 -6.90 -25.85
C VAL A 205 -26.43 -6.30 -24.56
N THR A 206 -26.32 -4.95 -24.48
CA THR A 206 -25.82 -4.27 -23.28
C THR A 206 -26.97 -4.02 -22.31
N THR A 207 -26.82 -4.50 -21.07
CA THR A 207 -27.84 -4.32 -20.02
C THR A 207 -27.65 -3.01 -19.25
N THR A 208 -28.67 -2.58 -18.51
CA THR A 208 -28.54 -1.43 -17.58
C THR A 208 -27.45 -1.66 -16.53
N SER A 209 -27.30 -2.91 -16.05
CA SER A 209 -26.23 -3.26 -15.11
C SER A 209 -24.83 -3.07 -15.71
N ASP A 210 -24.66 -3.36 -17.01
CA ASP A 210 -23.40 -3.09 -17.71
C ASP A 210 -23.08 -1.59 -17.72
N TRP A 211 -24.07 -0.73 -17.98
CA TRP A 211 -23.87 0.73 -17.97
C TRP A 211 -23.52 1.26 -16.57
N ILE A 212 -24.20 0.77 -15.53
CA ILE A 212 -23.90 1.15 -14.15
C ILE A 212 -22.46 0.76 -13.79
N VAL A 213 -22.02 -0.46 -14.14
CA VAL A 213 -20.65 -0.88 -13.81
C VAL A 213 -19.61 -0.09 -14.61
N TYR A 214 -19.87 0.27 -15.86
CA TYR A 214 -18.98 1.15 -16.62
C TYR A 214 -18.87 2.55 -16.00
N ALA A 215 -19.98 3.11 -15.52
CA ALA A 215 -19.97 4.39 -14.81
C ALA A 215 -19.17 4.29 -13.51
N LEU A 216 -19.42 3.27 -12.67
CA LEU A 216 -18.69 3.07 -11.43
C LEU A 216 -17.19 2.87 -11.65
N LEU A 217 -16.81 2.07 -12.66
CA LEU A 217 -15.40 1.87 -13.02
C LEU A 217 -14.76 3.15 -13.60
N ALA A 218 -15.51 3.93 -14.38
CA ALA A 218 -15.01 5.20 -14.91
C ALA A 218 -14.73 6.18 -13.76
N VAL A 219 -15.66 6.32 -12.82
CA VAL A 219 -15.46 7.13 -11.61
C VAL A 219 -14.27 6.61 -10.81
N GLN A 220 -14.14 5.29 -10.63
CA GLN A 220 -13.02 4.69 -9.89
C GLN A 220 -11.67 5.05 -10.52
N VAL A 221 -11.54 4.85 -11.84
CA VAL A 221 -10.27 5.06 -12.54
C VAL A 221 -9.94 6.55 -12.63
N ILE A 222 -10.92 7.42 -12.93
CA ILE A 222 -10.72 8.87 -13.00
C ILE A 222 -10.31 9.44 -11.64
N THR A 223 -11.00 9.06 -10.56
CA THR A 223 -10.63 9.50 -9.21
C THR A 223 -9.26 8.95 -8.81
N GLY A 224 -8.93 7.71 -9.19
CA GLY A 224 -7.62 7.10 -8.91
C GLY A 224 -6.46 7.81 -9.61
N ILE A 225 -6.65 8.16 -10.90
CA ILE A 225 -5.69 9.00 -11.63
C ILE A 225 -5.57 10.38 -10.96
N GLY A 226 -6.69 10.99 -10.57
CA GLY A 226 -6.69 12.25 -9.82
C GLY A 226 -5.89 12.15 -8.52
N VAL A 227 -6.08 11.09 -7.73
CA VAL A 227 -5.28 10.84 -6.52
C VAL A 227 -3.80 10.74 -6.85
N ALA A 228 -3.41 9.96 -7.88
CA ALA A 228 -2.01 9.80 -8.27
C ALA A 228 -1.36 11.12 -8.74
N LEU A 229 -2.12 12.02 -9.37
CA LEU A 229 -1.63 13.30 -9.86
C LEU A 229 -1.56 14.40 -8.79
N PHE A 230 -2.57 14.47 -7.90
CA PHE A 230 -2.70 15.57 -6.94
C PHE A 230 -2.26 15.21 -5.52
N HIS A 231 -2.15 13.91 -5.21
CA HIS A 231 -1.75 13.37 -3.91
C HIS A 231 -0.65 12.33 -4.10
N GLY A 232 0.49 12.79 -4.62
CA GLY A 232 1.64 11.94 -4.95
C GLY A 232 2.17 11.13 -3.76
N TRP A 233 3.00 10.13 -4.10
CA TRP A 233 3.51 9.14 -3.15
C TRP A 233 2.42 8.24 -2.58
N GLY A 234 1.44 7.93 -3.44
CA GLY A 234 0.28 7.09 -3.20
C GLY A 234 0.61 5.83 -2.43
N SER A 235 1.58 5.09 -2.94
CA SER A 235 2.00 3.79 -2.41
C SER A 235 2.50 3.87 -0.96
N SER A 236 3.19 4.95 -0.58
CA SER A 236 3.74 5.13 0.76
C SER A 236 2.67 5.52 1.79
N TRP A 237 1.81 6.51 1.47
CA TRP A 237 0.74 6.90 2.39
C TRP A 237 -0.40 5.87 2.42
N PHE A 238 -0.61 5.10 1.34
CA PHE A 238 -1.53 3.96 1.34
C PHE A 238 -1.07 2.89 2.35
N ALA A 239 0.21 2.54 2.34
CA ALA A 239 0.79 1.54 3.24
C ALA A 239 0.74 2.00 4.72
N THR A 240 0.96 3.29 4.99
CA THR A 240 1.00 3.83 6.37
C THR A 240 -0.36 4.21 6.95
N SER A 241 -1.35 4.60 6.12
CA SER A 241 -2.64 5.11 6.60
C SER A 241 -3.82 4.22 6.22
N LEU A 242 -3.95 3.83 4.94
CA LEU A 242 -5.11 3.05 4.48
C LEU A 242 -5.02 1.59 4.89
N SER A 243 -3.82 1.01 4.81
CA SER A 243 -3.64 -0.41 5.10
C SER A 243 -3.97 -0.75 6.56
N PRO A 244 -3.47 0.00 7.57
CA PRO A 244 -3.88 -0.22 8.96
C PRO A 244 -5.39 -0.08 9.19
N TRP A 245 -6.03 0.92 8.56
CA TRP A 245 -7.49 1.08 8.63
C TRP A 245 -8.24 -0.11 8.00
N LEU A 246 -7.84 -0.57 6.80
CA LEU A 246 -8.45 -1.74 6.16
C LEU A 246 -8.31 -2.99 7.04
N TRP A 247 -7.15 -3.19 7.68
CA TRP A 247 -6.94 -4.27 8.65
C TRP A 247 -7.74 -4.08 9.95
N SER A 248 -8.05 -2.85 10.35
CA SER A 248 -8.91 -2.55 11.51
C SER A 248 -10.36 -3.00 11.26
N LEU A 249 -10.85 -2.86 10.01
CA LEU A 249 -12.18 -3.35 9.61
C LEU A 249 -12.27 -4.87 9.73
N LEU A 250 -11.22 -5.60 9.32
CA LEU A 250 -11.19 -7.06 9.43
C LEU A 250 -11.15 -7.54 10.88
N ARG A 251 -10.57 -6.73 11.79
CA ARG A 251 -10.57 -6.97 13.23
C ARG A 251 -11.87 -6.58 13.92
N LEU A 252 -12.84 -6.05 13.18
CA LEU A 252 -14.13 -5.54 13.70
C LEU A 252 -13.97 -4.36 14.67
N GLU A 253 -12.83 -3.66 14.62
CA GLU A 253 -12.49 -2.51 15.46
C GLU A 253 -12.09 -1.34 14.55
N PRO A 254 -13.06 -0.68 13.87
CA PRO A 254 -12.77 0.32 12.85
C PRO A 254 -12.05 1.54 13.44
N GLU A 255 -10.82 1.78 12.99
CA GLU A 255 -9.99 2.91 13.43
C GLU A 255 -10.01 4.04 12.39
N LEU A 256 -10.87 5.04 12.59
CA LEU A 256 -11.13 6.07 11.58
C LEU A 256 -10.09 7.19 11.51
N GLY A 257 -9.14 7.24 12.45
CA GLY A 257 -8.19 8.35 12.59
C GLY A 257 -7.40 8.62 11.30
N GLY A 258 -6.83 7.57 10.71
CA GLY A 258 -6.05 7.67 9.48
C GLY A 258 -6.86 8.10 8.26
N VAL A 259 -8.09 7.59 8.11
CA VAL A 259 -8.93 7.86 6.92
C VAL A 259 -9.69 9.17 7.01
N ALA A 260 -10.10 9.59 8.22
CA ALA A 260 -10.81 10.85 8.42
C ALA A 260 -9.97 12.07 8.03
N ALA A 261 -8.64 11.98 8.15
CA ALA A 261 -7.70 13.05 7.79
C ALA A 261 -7.38 13.14 6.29
N LEU A 262 -7.82 12.17 5.47
CA LEU A 262 -7.49 12.14 4.05
C LEU A 262 -8.22 13.22 3.25
N PRO A 263 -7.61 13.72 2.16
CA PRO A 263 -8.27 14.61 1.22
C PRO A 263 -9.57 14.03 0.69
N TRP A 264 -10.52 14.90 0.36
CA TRP A 264 -11.86 14.50 -0.11
C TRP A 264 -11.80 13.61 -1.36
N LEU A 265 -10.84 13.83 -2.26
CA LEU A 265 -10.69 13.05 -3.49
C LEU A 265 -10.31 11.59 -3.19
N VAL A 266 -9.41 11.38 -2.22
CA VAL A 266 -9.03 10.04 -1.73
C VAL A 266 -10.24 9.37 -1.08
N LYS A 267 -10.96 10.11 -0.24
CA LYS A 267 -12.21 9.64 0.38
C LYS A 267 -13.25 9.21 -0.67
N ALA A 268 -13.45 10.00 -1.72
CA ALA A 268 -14.36 9.69 -2.83
C ALA A 268 -13.95 8.40 -3.57
N HIS A 269 -12.64 8.23 -3.83
CA HIS A 269 -12.10 7.01 -4.44
C HIS A 269 -12.35 5.77 -3.57
N ILE A 270 -12.17 5.88 -2.25
CA ILE A 270 -12.44 4.79 -1.29
C ILE A 270 -13.93 4.45 -1.26
N VAL A 271 -14.81 5.46 -1.16
CA VAL A 271 -16.26 5.24 -1.12
C VAL A 271 -16.74 4.56 -2.40
N ASN A 272 -16.28 5.02 -3.57
CA ASN A 272 -16.65 4.40 -4.84
C ASN A 272 -16.12 2.97 -4.97
N ALA A 273 -14.94 2.65 -4.39
CA ALA A 273 -14.44 1.28 -4.34
C ALA A 273 -15.42 0.34 -3.59
N TRP A 274 -15.94 0.79 -2.44
CA TRP A 274 -16.94 0.02 -1.70
C TRP A 274 -18.28 -0.11 -2.44
N LEU A 275 -18.68 0.92 -3.19
CA LEU A 275 -19.86 0.83 -4.07
C LEU A 275 -19.66 -0.20 -5.20
N VAL A 276 -18.47 -0.22 -5.81
CA VAL A 276 -18.10 -1.25 -6.81
C VAL A 276 -18.18 -2.65 -6.18
N ILE A 277 -17.65 -2.85 -4.98
CA ILE A 277 -17.69 -4.13 -4.26
C ILE A 277 -19.14 -4.52 -3.92
N GLY A 278 -19.95 -3.60 -3.38
CA GLY A 278 -21.34 -3.87 -3.05
C GLY A 278 -22.20 -4.19 -4.28
N PHE A 279 -21.92 -3.56 -5.43
CA PHE A 279 -22.66 -3.80 -6.67
C PHE A 279 -22.12 -5.01 -7.46
N PHE A 280 -20.89 -5.44 -7.19
CA PHE A 280 -20.20 -6.57 -7.82
C PHE A 280 -21.07 -7.81 -8.05
N PRO A 281 -21.77 -8.39 -7.05
CA PRO A 281 -22.51 -9.65 -7.22
C PRO A 281 -23.68 -9.56 -8.20
N PHE A 282 -24.15 -8.35 -8.53
CA PHE A 282 -25.27 -8.13 -9.46
C PHE A 282 -24.83 -7.88 -10.90
N THR A 283 -23.52 -7.77 -11.15
CA THR A 283 -22.98 -7.37 -12.45
C THR A 283 -22.22 -8.50 -13.13
N ARG A 284 -21.65 -8.22 -14.29
CA ARG A 284 -20.66 -9.08 -14.95
C ARG A 284 -19.36 -9.25 -14.15
N LEU A 285 -19.06 -8.42 -13.15
CA LEU A 285 -17.78 -8.46 -12.41
C LEU A 285 -17.52 -9.81 -11.72
N VAL A 286 -18.56 -10.60 -11.47
CA VAL A 286 -18.45 -11.99 -10.98
C VAL A 286 -17.47 -12.85 -11.78
N HIS A 287 -17.23 -12.53 -13.06
CA HIS A 287 -16.22 -13.23 -13.86
C HIS A 287 -14.80 -13.18 -13.26
N VAL A 288 -14.49 -12.14 -12.47
CA VAL A 288 -13.20 -12.00 -11.77
C VAL A 288 -13.00 -13.11 -10.71
N LEU A 289 -14.07 -13.73 -10.22
CA LEU A 289 -13.99 -14.81 -9.23
C LEU A 289 -13.82 -16.20 -9.85
N VAL A 290 -13.93 -16.31 -11.18
CA VAL A 290 -13.77 -17.56 -11.94
C VAL A 290 -12.58 -17.48 -12.89
N VAL A 291 -11.48 -16.85 -12.45
CA VAL A 291 -10.20 -16.92 -13.17
C VAL A 291 -9.80 -18.38 -13.29
N PRO A 292 -9.43 -18.87 -14.50
CA PRO A 292 -9.17 -20.28 -14.74
C PRO A 292 -7.81 -20.76 -14.19
N ASN A 293 -7.48 -20.45 -12.93
CA ASN A 293 -6.23 -20.85 -12.29
C ASN A 293 -5.98 -22.38 -12.34
N PRO A 294 -6.99 -23.26 -12.15
CA PRO A 294 -6.77 -24.70 -12.26
C PRO A 294 -6.36 -25.16 -13.67
N TYR A 295 -6.61 -24.37 -14.70
CA TYR A 295 -6.28 -24.73 -16.08
C TYR A 295 -4.79 -24.95 -16.29
N LEU A 296 -3.93 -24.23 -15.55
CA LEU A 296 -2.47 -24.36 -15.62
C LEU A 296 -1.96 -25.76 -15.22
N TRP A 297 -2.73 -26.50 -14.42
CA TRP A 297 -2.38 -27.86 -13.97
C TRP A 297 -3.39 -28.93 -14.43
N ARG A 298 -4.44 -28.54 -15.16
CA ARG A 298 -5.47 -29.46 -15.65
C ARG A 298 -4.94 -30.24 -16.86
N ARG A 299 -5.17 -31.55 -16.88
CA ARG A 299 -4.87 -32.38 -18.06
C ARG A 299 -5.70 -31.91 -19.27
N THR A 300 -5.13 -32.02 -20.46
CA THR A 300 -5.77 -31.59 -21.72
C THR A 300 -7.13 -32.28 -21.94
N GLN A 301 -7.18 -33.58 -21.70
CA GLN A 301 -8.40 -34.36 -21.77
C GLN A 301 -9.04 -34.52 -20.38
N VAL A 302 -10.31 -34.14 -20.28
CA VAL A 302 -11.16 -34.45 -19.11
C VAL A 302 -12.29 -35.37 -19.56
N VAL A 303 -12.30 -36.56 -18.97
CA VAL A 303 -13.33 -37.58 -19.21
C VAL A 303 -14.23 -37.61 -17.98
N VAL A 304 -15.51 -37.29 -18.18
CA VAL A 304 -16.54 -37.42 -17.15
C VAL A 304 -17.25 -38.74 -17.39
N TRP A 305 -17.21 -39.62 -16.40
CA TRP A 305 -17.82 -40.96 -16.47
C TRP A 305 -19.22 -40.90 -15.86
N ASN A 306 -20.18 -41.59 -16.48
CA ASN A 306 -21.54 -41.76 -15.93
C ASN A 306 -21.60 -42.88 -14.87
N TYR A 307 -20.46 -43.50 -14.54
CA TYR A 307 -20.33 -44.61 -13.61
C TYR A 307 -19.05 -44.50 -12.79
N ASP A 308 -18.99 -45.19 -11.65
CA ASP A 308 -17.78 -45.19 -10.80
C ASP A 308 -16.65 -45.99 -11.47
N ARG A 309 -15.52 -45.33 -11.72
CA ARG A 309 -14.35 -45.95 -12.34
C ARG A 309 -13.67 -47.00 -11.45
N LYS A 310 -13.84 -46.91 -10.12
CA LYS A 310 -13.17 -47.79 -9.17
C LYS A 310 -13.75 -49.20 -9.14
N THR A 311 -14.99 -49.38 -9.59
CA THR A 311 -15.70 -50.67 -9.54
C THR A 311 -15.37 -51.61 -10.70
N ILE A 312 -14.81 -51.12 -11.81
CA ILE A 312 -14.55 -51.94 -13.02
C ILE A 312 -13.11 -52.47 -13.07
N ARG A 313 -12.14 -51.79 -12.46
CA ARG A 313 -10.72 -52.16 -12.54
C ARG A 313 -10.32 -53.35 -11.65
N SER A 314 -11.26 -53.98 -10.96
CA SER A 314 -11.03 -55.11 -10.04
C SER A 314 -11.29 -56.49 -10.66
N LYS A 315 -11.13 -56.64 -11.98
CA LYS A 315 -11.23 -57.95 -12.67
C LYS A 315 -9.94 -58.27 -13.40
#